data_AF-A0A941FU72-F1
#
_entry.id   AF-A0A941FU72-F1
#
_cell.length_a   1.000
_cell.length_b   1.000
_cell.length_c   1.000
_cell.angle_alpha   90.00
_cell.angle_beta   90.00
_cell.angle_gamma   90.00
#
_symmetry.space_group_name_H-M   'P 1'
#
loop_
_entity.id
_entity.type
_entity.pdbx_description
1 polymer ?
#
loop_
_entity_poly.entity_id
_entity_poly.type
_entity_poly.pdbx_seq_one_letter_code
_entity_poly.pdbx_strand_id
1 'polypeptide(L)'
;MTEMFIQESYHIEQAESQSRLMEFFVFEWHQLQTFNEHFLQKAKLLGVDVHADRIITLGEFKTEEIIEPHVWRTLQIFIRQQHPNDIAVRWGGTDSSFFQWPILSVLKTNNI
;
A
#
# COMPACT_ATOMS: atom_id res chain seq x y z
N MET A 1 -14.22 16.60 24.52
CA MET A 1 -14.07 17.13 23.14
C MET A 1 -12.63 17.06 22.64
N THR A 2 -11.63 17.33 23.48
CA THR A 2 -10.20 17.09 23.19
C THR A 2 -9.88 15.61 22.97
N GLU A 3 -10.54 14.71 23.70
CA GLU A 3 -10.35 13.24 23.55
C GLU A 3 -10.76 12.69 22.19
N MET A 4 -11.78 13.25 21.56
CA MET A 4 -12.26 12.78 20.25
C MET A 4 -11.27 13.15 19.12
N PHE A 5 -10.74 14.38 19.16
CA PHE A 5 -9.71 14.83 18.22
C PHE A 5 -8.38 14.07 18.38
N ILE A 6 -8.00 13.72 19.60
CA ILE A 6 -6.77 12.93 19.87
C ILE A 6 -6.93 11.49 19.34
N GLN A 7 -8.11 10.90 19.44
CA GLN A 7 -8.38 9.58 18.88
C GLN A 7 -8.34 9.60 17.35
N GLU A 8 -8.94 10.60 16.71
CA GLU A 8 -8.91 10.74 15.26
C GLU A 8 -7.48 10.91 14.72
N SER A 9 -6.67 11.77 15.34
CA SER A 9 -5.27 11.95 14.93
C SER A 9 -4.46 10.65 15.07
N TYR A 10 -4.64 9.92 16.17
CA TYR A 10 -3.97 8.64 16.40
C TYR A 10 -4.35 7.58 15.35
N HIS A 11 -5.63 7.49 14.99
CA HIS A 11 -6.10 6.56 13.96
C HIS A 11 -5.58 6.92 12.56
N ILE A 12 -5.45 8.21 12.26
CA ILE A 12 -4.86 8.69 10.99
C ILE A 12 -3.38 8.29 10.93
N GLU A 13 -2.61 8.58 11.99
CA GLU A 13 -1.18 8.25 12.07
C GLU A 13 -0.93 6.74 11.96
N GLN A 14 -1.72 5.92 12.64
CA GLN A 14 -1.61 4.46 12.59
C GLN A 14 -1.88 3.93 11.17
N ALA A 15 -2.90 4.45 10.49
CA ALA A 15 -3.24 4.03 9.14
C ALA A 15 -2.20 4.49 8.10
N GLU A 16 -1.60 5.67 8.27
CA GLU A 16 -0.49 6.10 7.43
C GLU A 16 0.76 5.25 7.67
N SER A 17 1.08 4.93 8.92
CA SER A 17 2.20 4.06 9.28
C SER A 17 2.06 2.67 8.65
N GLN A 18 0.86 2.08 8.72
CA GLN A 18 0.53 0.81 8.06
C GLN A 18 0.68 0.90 6.53
N SER A 19 0.24 2.01 5.92
CA SER A 19 0.37 2.22 4.48
C SER A 19 1.83 2.31 4.03
N ARG A 20 2.66 3.06 4.76
CA ARG A 20 4.12 3.17 4.51
C ARG A 20 4.82 1.82 4.69
N LEU A 21 4.48 1.07 5.73
CA LEU A 21 5.05 -0.27 5.95
C LEU A 21 4.74 -1.22 4.79
N MET A 22 3.52 -1.18 4.27
CA MET A 22 3.14 -1.99 3.10
C MET A 22 3.86 -1.54 1.83
N GLU A 23 4.02 -0.23 1.60
CA GLU A 23 4.79 0.31 0.49
C GLU A 23 6.25 -0.19 0.50
N PHE A 24 6.95 -0.04 1.63
CA PHE A 24 8.32 -0.53 1.78
C PHE A 24 8.42 -2.04 1.60
N PHE A 25 7.45 -2.79 2.13
CA PHE A 25 7.41 -4.25 1.97
C PHE A 25 7.29 -4.65 0.50
N VAL A 26 6.40 -4.02 -0.28
CA VAL A 26 6.27 -4.29 -1.72
C VAL A 26 7.53 -3.90 -2.48
N PHE A 27 8.19 -2.80 -2.10
CA PHE A 27 9.46 -2.37 -2.68
C PHE A 27 10.60 -3.38 -2.41
N GLU A 28 10.69 -3.88 -1.18
CA GLU A 28 11.62 -4.93 -0.78
C GLU A 28 11.31 -6.23 -1.53
N TRP A 29 10.03 -6.62 -1.61
CA TRP A 29 9.59 -7.82 -2.31
C TRP A 29 10.01 -7.83 -3.78
N HIS A 30 9.80 -6.72 -4.49
CA HIS A 30 10.18 -6.60 -5.90
C HIS A 30 11.68 -6.78 -6.15
N GLN A 31 12.54 -6.38 -5.21
CA GLN A 31 14.00 -6.46 -5.36
C GLN A 31 14.59 -7.80 -4.93
N LEU A 32 13.89 -8.54 -4.07
CA LEU A 32 14.40 -9.79 -3.53
C LEU A 32 14.36 -10.90 -4.57
N GLN A 33 15.52 -11.51 -4.81
CA GLN A 33 15.62 -12.73 -5.62
C GLN A 33 15.26 -13.99 -4.83
N THR A 34 15.42 -13.94 -3.50
CA THR A 34 15.13 -15.05 -2.57
C THR A 34 14.55 -14.51 -1.28
N PHE A 35 13.58 -15.21 -0.69
CA PHE A 35 13.00 -14.84 0.60
C PHE A 35 13.85 -15.35 1.76
N ASN A 36 14.20 -14.47 2.70
CA ASN A 36 14.80 -14.83 3.97
C ASN A 36 13.73 -14.90 5.08
N GLU A 37 14.06 -15.52 6.21
CA GLU A 37 13.11 -15.68 7.31
C GLU A 37 12.55 -14.35 7.83
N HIS A 38 13.40 -13.31 7.90
CA HIS A 38 12.98 -11.99 8.35
C HIS A 38 11.91 -11.37 7.44
N PHE A 39 12.08 -11.50 6.13
CA PHE A 39 11.10 -11.05 5.13
C PHE A 39 9.79 -11.85 5.23
N LEU A 40 9.86 -13.18 5.41
CA LEU A 40 8.68 -14.02 5.60
C LEU A 40 7.90 -13.66 6.87
N GLN A 41 8.59 -13.30 7.96
CA GLN A 41 7.93 -12.81 9.18
C GLN A 41 7.22 -11.47 8.93
N LYS A 42 7.84 -10.53 8.20
CA LYS A 42 7.18 -9.27 7.81
C LYS A 42 5.94 -9.54 6.96
N ALA A 43 6.02 -10.44 5.99
CA ALA A 43 4.90 -10.82 5.14
C ALA A 43 3.72 -11.34 5.97
N LYS A 44 4.02 -12.23 6.94
CA LYS A 44 3.02 -12.77 7.86
C LYS A 44 2.37 -11.69 8.73
N LEU A 45 3.15 -10.73 9.24
CA LEU A 45 2.64 -9.59 10.01
C LEU A 45 1.71 -8.68 9.19
N LEU A 46 2.01 -8.52 7.90
CA LEU A 46 1.21 -7.72 6.96
C LEU A 46 0.03 -8.50 6.36
N GLY A 47 -0.10 -9.80 6.66
CA GLY A 47 -1.13 -10.67 6.10
C GLY A 47 -0.97 -10.92 4.59
N VAL A 48 0.27 -10.90 4.10
CA VAL A 48 0.59 -11.05 2.68
C VAL A 48 1.12 -12.46 2.40
N ASP A 49 0.47 -13.15 1.47
CA ASP A 49 1.02 -14.37 0.88
C ASP A 49 2.01 -14.02 -0.24
N VAL A 50 3.28 -14.32 0.01
CA VAL A 50 4.40 -14.07 -0.91
C VAL A 50 4.63 -15.17 -1.94
N HIS A 51 3.96 -16.31 -1.80
CA HIS A 51 4.05 -17.43 -2.72
C HIS A 51 2.95 -17.43 -3.77
N ALA A 52 1.94 -16.56 -3.62
CA ALA A 52 0.92 -16.35 -4.63
C ALA A 52 1.52 -15.75 -5.91
N ASP A 53 1.15 -16.32 -7.06
CA ASP A 53 1.50 -15.77 -8.37
C ASP A 53 0.80 -14.42 -8.56
N ARG A 54 1.61 -13.36 -8.64
CA ARG A 54 1.12 -11.98 -8.71
C ARG A 54 1.66 -11.23 -9.92
N ILE A 55 0.80 -10.40 -10.51
CA ILE A 55 1.18 -9.41 -11.52
C ILE A 55 1.23 -8.04 -10.86
N ILE A 56 2.34 -7.32 -11.06
CA ILE A 56 2.44 -5.90 -10.72
C ILE A 56 1.76 -5.09 -11.82
N THR A 57 0.72 -4.35 -11.44
CA THR A 57 0.09 -3.34 -12.29
C THR A 57 0.42 -1.97 -11.76
N LEU A 58 1.03 -1.12 -12.60
CA LEU A 58 1.27 0.29 -12.31
C LEU A 58 0.18 1.10 -13.01
N GLY A 59 -0.56 1.88 -12.23
CA GLY A 59 -1.55 2.84 -12.69
C GLY A 59 -1.13 4.24 -12.28
N GLU A 60 -1.52 5.24 -13.05
CA GLU A 60 -1.25 6.64 -12.76
C GLU A 60 -2.56 7.40 -12.79
N PHE A 61 -2.78 8.28 -11.83
CA PHE A 61 -3.90 9.21 -11.91
C PHE A 61 -3.50 10.39 -12.79
N LYS A 62 -4.26 10.61 -13.87
CA LYS A 62 -4.13 11.79 -14.75
C LYS A 62 -4.77 13.02 -14.11
N THR A 63 -4.31 13.37 -12.91
CA THR A 63 -4.72 14.59 -12.22
C THR A 63 -3.48 15.27 -11.65
N GLU A 64 -3.46 16.59 -11.73
CA GLU A 64 -2.45 17.42 -11.07
C GLU A 64 -2.82 17.69 -9.60
N GLU A 65 -4.03 17.31 -9.19
CA GLU A 65 -4.51 17.49 -7.83
C GLU A 65 -3.90 16.46 -6.87
N ILE A 66 -3.59 16.91 -5.66
CA ILE A 66 -3.14 16.03 -4.58
C ILE A 66 -4.29 15.11 -4.21
N ILE A 67 -4.11 13.81 -4.42
CA ILE A 67 -5.07 12.81 -3.96
C ILE A 67 -5.07 12.81 -2.43
N GLU A 68 -6.21 13.17 -1.87
CA GLU A 68 -6.40 13.19 -0.43
C GLU A 68 -6.25 11.77 0.17
N PRO A 69 -5.66 11.63 1.36
CA PRO A 69 -5.46 10.33 2.01
C PRO A 69 -6.74 9.50 2.17
N HIS A 70 -7.88 10.17 2.35
CA HIS A 70 -9.17 9.50 2.52
C HIS A 70 -9.65 8.82 1.22
N VAL A 71 -9.40 9.43 0.05
CA VAL A 71 -9.72 8.85 -1.27
C VAL A 71 -8.89 7.59 -1.49
N TRP A 72 -7.60 7.67 -1.15
CA TRP A 72 -6.69 6.54 -1.24
C TRP A 72 -7.13 5.37 -0.36
N ARG A 73 -7.51 5.65 0.90
CA ARG A 73 -8.03 4.63 1.82
C ARG A 73 -9.29 3.96 1.27
N THR A 74 -10.21 4.74 0.70
CA THR A 74 -11.43 4.20 0.08
C THR A 74 -11.10 3.24 -1.07
N LEU A 75 -10.13 3.59 -1.91
CA LEU A 75 -9.68 2.72 -3.01
C LEU A 75 -9.06 1.42 -2.50
N GLN A 76 -8.20 1.48 -1.47
CA GLN A 76 -7.61 0.28 -0.86
C GLN A 76 -8.68 -0.65 -0.28
N ILE A 77 -9.67 -0.09 0.41
CA ILE A 77 -10.80 -0.85 0.95
C ILE A 77 -11.59 -1.49 -0.19
N PHE A 78 -11.90 -0.74 -1.24
CA PHE A 78 -12.63 -1.23 -2.41
C PHE A 78 -11.90 -2.41 -3.08
N ILE A 79 -10.59 -2.28 -3.34
CA ILE A 79 -9.79 -3.34 -3.96
C ILE A 79 -9.77 -4.58 -3.07
N ARG A 80 -9.53 -4.43 -1.76
CA ARG A 80 -9.54 -5.56 -0.81
C ARG A 80 -10.90 -6.26 -0.71
N GLN A 81 -12.00 -5.52 -0.84
CA GLN A 81 -13.35 -6.13 -0.81
C GLN A 81 -13.62 -6.97 -2.06
N GLN A 82 -13.22 -6.50 -3.24
CA GLN A 82 -13.42 -7.21 -4.50
C GLN A 82 -12.41 -8.36 -4.68
N HIS A 83 -11.18 -8.14 -4.26
CA HIS A 83 -10.06 -9.06 -4.40
C HIS A 83 -9.27 -9.11 -3.09
N PRO A 84 -9.65 -9.97 -2.13
CA PRO A 84 -9.06 -10.03 -0.79
C PRO A 84 -7.56 -10.32 -0.77
N ASN A 85 -7.08 -11.01 -1.80
CA ASN A 85 -5.67 -11.36 -1.93
C ASN A 85 -4.86 -10.24 -2.59
N ASP A 86 -5.50 -9.26 -3.24
CA ASP A 86 -4.81 -8.19 -3.95
C ASP A 86 -4.32 -7.10 -3.01
N ILE A 87 -3.17 -6.53 -3.34
CA ILE A 87 -2.51 -5.52 -2.52
C ILE A 87 -2.42 -4.24 -3.34
N ALA A 88 -2.99 -3.17 -2.80
CA ALA A 88 -2.91 -1.83 -3.38
C ALA A 88 -2.02 -0.93 -2.52
N VAL A 89 -0.89 -0.50 -3.07
CA VAL A 89 0.03 0.43 -2.43
C VAL A 89 0.13 1.72 -3.22
N ARG A 90 0.23 2.83 -2.48
CA ARG A 90 0.52 4.13 -3.06
C ARG A 90 2.02 4.15 -3.26
N TRP A 91 2.42 4.57 -4.44
CA TRP A 91 3.81 4.68 -4.82
C TRP A 91 4.09 6.13 -5.19
N GLY A 92 5.14 6.70 -4.59
CA GLY A 92 5.50 8.10 -4.78
C GLY A 92 5.02 8.98 -3.62
N GLY A 93 5.96 9.73 -3.06
CA GLY A 93 5.75 10.60 -1.91
C GLY A 93 5.14 11.96 -2.28
N THR A 94 4.65 12.64 -1.26
CA THR A 94 4.28 14.06 -1.30
C THR A 94 5.51 14.99 -1.28
N ASP A 95 6.70 14.46 -0.93
CA ASP A 95 7.93 15.23 -0.90
C ASP A 95 8.58 15.33 -2.28
N SER A 96 8.50 16.55 -2.80
CA SER A 96 9.12 17.03 -4.03
C SER A 96 10.62 16.69 -4.08
N SER A 97 11.01 15.83 -5.02
CA SER A 97 12.26 16.01 -5.81
C SER A 97 12.51 14.91 -6.84
N PHE A 98 11.87 13.73 -6.78
CA PHE A 98 12.24 12.65 -7.70
C PHE A 98 11.11 11.98 -8.49
N PHE A 99 9.86 11.93 -8.03
CA PHE A 99 8.75 11.41 -8.83
C PHE A 99 7.45 12.14 -8.45
N GLN A 100 6.89 12.89 -9.39
CA GLN A 100 5.78 13.84 -9.15
C GLN A 100 4.40 13.27 -9.49
N TRP A 101 4.24 11.94 -9.51
CA TRP A 101 3.02 11.30 -9.99
C TRP A 101 2.52 10.29 -8.95
N PRO A 102 1.24 10.35 -8.54
CA PRO A 102 0.65 9.32 -7.69
C PRO A 102 0.53 8.04 -8.51
N ILE A 103 1.49 7.15 -8.34
CA ILE A 103 1.49 5.85 -8.98
C ILE A 103 0.77 4.88 -8.04
N LEU A 104 -0.24 4.19 -8.56
CA LEU A 104 -0.92 3.08 -7.93
C LEU A 104 -0.19 1.81 -8.36
N SER A 105 0.40 1.08 -7.42
CA SER A 105 0.86 -0.28 -7.67
C SER A 105 -0.17 -1.25 -7.10
N VAL A 106 -0.82 -2.02 -7.96
CA VAL A 106 -1.68 -3.15 -7.57
C VAL A 106 -0.97 -4.44 -7.87
N LEU A 107 -0.73 -5.25 -6.83
CA LEU A 107 -0.36 -6.65 -6.99
C LEU A 107 -1.64 -7.47 -7.14
N LYS A 108 -1.93 -7.89 -8.36
CA LYS A 108 -3.08 -8.76 -8.65
C LYS A 108 -2.67 -10.21 -8.57
N THR A 109 -3.45 -11.04 -7.88
CA THR A 109 -3.27 -12.48 -7.89
C THR A 109 -3.78 -13.04 -9.21
N ASN A 110 -2.97 -13.82 -9.92
CA ASN A 110 -3.40 -14.52 -11.13
C ASN A 110 -4.33 -15.66 -10.75
N ASN A 111 -5.64 -15.46 -10.85
CA ASN A 111 -6.60 -16.55 -10.85
C ASN A 111 -6.64 -17.12 -12.28
N ILE A 112 -5.89 -18.20 -12.52
CA ILE A 112 -6.10 -19.10 -13.67
C ILE A 112 -7.22 -20.06 -13.32
#